data_AF-A0A954QWQ9-F1
#
_entry.id   AF-A0A954QWQ9-F1
#
_cell.length_a   1.000
_cell.length_b   1.000
_cell.length_c   1.000
_cell.angle_alpha   90.00
_cell.angle_beta   90.00
_cell.angle_gamma   90.00
#
_symmetry.space_group_name_H-M   'P 1'
#
loop_
_entity.id
_entity.type
_entity.pdbx_description
1 polymer ?
#
loop_
_entity_poly.entity_id
_entity_poly.type
_entity_poly.pdbx_seq_one_letter_code
_entity_poly.pdbx_strand_id
1 'polypeptide(L)'
;MKQFFIRRWFLICLAVVLVAGMTLYEPLAPLASNRRLRESLVAAVLFVMALPLEASAMWRSLRRPWAPMLAVAVNYGLLPALTWLVALFVSDGVAAGLYIAAATPCTLASASVWTRRAGGNDAAAILVTILTNVSCFVVTPLWLLALTGKQVSSETLDVR
;
A
#
# COMPACT_ATOMS: atom_id res chain seq x y z
N MET A 1 -4.76 -31.15 8.83
CA MET A 1 -5.14 -30.28 7.70
C MET A 1 -5.89 -29.00 8.11
N LYS A 2 -6.91 -29.05 8.98
CA LYS A 2 -7.68 -27.85 9.39
C LYS A 2 -6.82 -26.68 9.91
N GLN A 3 -5.80 -26.96 10.72
CA GLN A 3 -4.87 -25.93 11.22
C GLN A 3 -3.99 -25.28 10.14
N PHE A 4 -3.70 -25.98 9.04
CA PHE A 4 -2.92 -25.42 7.94
C PHE A 4 -3.71 -24.32 7.21
N PHE A 5 -4.98 -24.58 6.91
CA PHE A 5 -5.89 -23.60 6.32
C PHE A 5 -6.11 -22.40 7.23
N ILE A 6 -6.35 -22.62 8.53
CA ILE A 6 -6.55 -21.52 9.49
C ILE A 6 -5.31 -20.62 9.63
N ARG A 7 -4.10 -21.16 9.51
CA ARG A 7 -2.87 -20.34 9.59
C ARG A 7 -2.54 -19.55 8.32
N ARG A 8 -3.02 -20.03 7.15
CA ARG A 8 -2.70 -19.50 5.81
C ARG A 8 -3.90 -18.93 5.08
N TRP A 9 -5.06 -18.82 5.73
CA TRP A 9 -6.33 -18.45 5.12
C TRP A 9 -6.23 -17.14 4.31
N PHE A 10 -5.52 -16.13 4.83
CA PHE A 10 -5.31 -14.86 4.14
C PHE A 10 -4.55 -15.03 2.82
N LEU A 11 -3.45 -15.78 2.82
CA LEU A 11 -2.65 -16.03 1.62
C LEU A 11 -3.41 -16.87 0.59
N ILE A 12 -4.20 -17.84 1.06
CA ILE A 12 -5.05 -18.66 0.20
C ILE A 12 -6.14 -17.79 -0.44
N CYS A 13 -6.85 -16.98 0.35
CA CYS A 13 -7.83 -16.02 -0.19
C CYS A 13 -7.20 -15.07 -1.20
N LEU A 14 -6.02 -14.51 -0.91
CA LEU A 14 -5.31 -13.62 -1.82
C LEU A 14 -5.00 -14.31 -3.15
N ALA A 15 -4.47 -15.54 -3.10
CA ALA A 15 -4.17 -16.32 -4.30
C ALA A 15 -5.44 -16.65 -5.11
N VAL A 16 -6.52 -17.05 -4.43
CA VAL A 16 -7.81 -17.35 -5.07
C VAL A 16 -8.38 -16.12 -5.75
N VAL A 17 -8.38 -14.96 -5.07
CA VAL A 17 -8.89 -13.69 -5.63
C VAL A 17 -8.04 -13.25 -6.83
N LEU A 18 -6.72 -13.40 -6.75
CA LEU A 18 -5.81 -13.04 -7.85
C LEU A 18 -6.06 -13.93 -9.08
N VAL A 19 -6.15 -15.25 -8.90
CA VAL A 19 -6.45 -16.19 -9.99
C VAL A 19 -7.84 -15.93 -10.57
N ALA A 20 -8.86 -15.73 -9.73
CA ALA A 20 -10.20 -15.40 -10.16
C ALA A 20 -10.24 -14.07 -10.94
N GLY A 21 -9.50 -13.06 -10.50
CA GLY A 21 -9.37 -11.78 -11.22
C GLY A 21 -8.75 -11.94 -12.60
N MET A 22 -7.78 -12.85 -12.77
CA MET A 22 -7.15 -13.13 -14.06
C MET A 22 -8.04 -13.95 -15.00
N THR A 23 -8.85 -14.87 -14.49
CA THR A 23 -9.67 -15.78 -15.31
C THR A 23 -11.08 -15.25 -15.58
N LEU A 24 -11.63 -14.44 -14.68
CA LEU A 24 -13.00 -13.91 -14.75
C LEU A 24 -13.03 -12.40 -15.02
N TYR A 25 -11.99 -11.84 -15.65
CA TYR A 25 -11.89 -10.40 -15.89
C TYR A 25 -13.06 -9.85 -16.76
N GLU A 26 -13.50 -10.58 -17.78
CA GLU A 26 -14.63 -10.21 -18.65
C GLU A 26 -15.96 -10.07 -17.87
N PRO A 27 -16.43 -11.09 -17.13
CA PRO A 27 -17.70 -10.97 -16.39
C PRO A 27 -17.63 -10.02 -15.19
N LEU A 28 -16.44 -9.76 -14.64
CA LEU A 28 -16.27 -8.79 -13.54
C LEU A 28 -16.05 -7.36 -14.02
N ALA A 29 -15.76 -7.13 -15.31
CA ALA A 29 -15.58 -5.81 -15.90
C ALA A 29 -16.73 -4.82 -15.60
N PRO A 30 -18.04 -5.17 -15.72
CA PRO A 30 -19.12 -4.24 -15.40
C PRO A 30 -19.21 -3.87 -13.91
N LEU A 31 -18.73 -4.75 -13.02
CA LEU A 31 -18.67 -4.48 -11.59
C LEU A 31 -17.49 -3.55 -11.24
N ALA A 32 -16.33 -3.77 -11.88
CA ALA A 32 -15.11 -2.99 -11.69
C ALA A 32 -15.18 -1.59 -12.34
N SER A 33 -15.92 -1.46 -13.44
CA SER A 33 -16.11 -0.18 -14.14
C SER A 33 -17.13 0.74 -13.46
N ASN A 34 -17.96 0.21 -12.54
CA ASN A 34 -18.92 1.02 -11.83
C ASN A 34 -18.23 1.94 -10.81
N ARG A 35 -18.00 3.19 -11.25
CA ARG A 35 -17.29 4.24 -10.50
C ARG A 35 -17.80 4.39 -9.06
N ARG A 36 -19.12 4.40 -8.86
CA ARG A 36 -19.73 4.56 -7.53
C ARG A 36 -19.37 3.41 -6.59
N LEU A 37 -19.43 2.16 -7.06
CA LEU A 37 -19.04 1.00 -6.26
C LEU A 37 -17.55 1.06 -5.91
N ARG A 38 -16.68 1.35 -6.88
CA ARG A 38 -15.23 1.46 -6.65
C ARG A 38 -14.88 2.54 -5.64
N GLU A 39 -15.42 3.75 -5.81
CA GLU A 39 -15.19 4.86 -4.90
C GLU A 39 -15.73 4.57 -3.50
N SER A 40 -16.91 3.94 -3.40
CA SER A 40 -17.51 3.58 -2.10
C SER A 40 -16.70 2.50 -1.39
N LEU A 41 -16.20 1.49 -2.11
CA LEU A 41 -15.33 0.45 -1.57
C LEU A 41 -14.00 1.03 -1.10
N VAL A 42 -13.36 1.88 -1.90
CA VAL A 42 -12.12 2.55 -1.50
C VAL A 42 -12.36 3.42 -0.28
N ALA A 43 -13.42 4.22 -0.26
CA ALA A 43 -13.79 5.03 0.90
C ALA A 43 -14.05 4.19 2.15
N ALA A 44 -14.79 3.08 2.03
CA ALA A 44 -15.08 2.18 3.13
C ALA A 44 -13.80 1.50 3.65
N VAL A 45 -12.92 1.02 2.77
CA VAL A 45 -11.65 0.39 3.16
C VAL A 45 -10.72 1.39 3.82
N LEU A 46 -10.57 2.60 3.26
CA LEU A 46 -9.77 3.66 3.86
C LEU A 46 -10.34 4.10 5.20
N PHE A 47 -11.67 4.20 5.33
CA PHE A 47 -12.33 4.50 6.60
C PHE A 47 -12.08 3.41 7.64
N VAL A 48 -12.26 2.13 7.29
CA VAL A 48 -11.97 1.00 8.17
C VAL A 48 -10.49 0.92 8.53
N MET A 49 -9.57 1.30 7.62
CA MET A 49 -8.14 1.42 7.92
C MET A 49 -7.81 2.62 8.83
N ALA A 50 -8.66 3.64 8.84
CA ALA A 50 -8.51 4.79 9.73
C ALA A 50 -8.98 4.49 11.17
N LEU A 51 -9.98 3.61 11.36
CA LEU A 51 -10.53 3.28 12.69
C LEU A 51 -9.48 2.74 13.70
N PRO A 52 -8.51 1.89 13.32
CA PRO A 52 -7.45 1.43 14.20
C PRO A 52 -6.38 2.47 14.56
N LEU A 53 -6.46 3.72 14.09
CA LEU A 53 -5.53 4.77 14.53
C LEU A 53 -5.81 5.13 16.00
N GLU A 54 -5.30 4.31 16.90
CA GLU A 54 -5.30 4.60 18.32
C GLU A 54 -4.29 5.73 18.61
N ALA A 55 -4.79 6.89 19.05
CA ALA A 55 -3.96 8.02 19.50
C ALA A 55 -2.97 7.62 20.63
N SER A 56 -3.29 6.56 21.39
CA SER A 56 -2.44 5.98 22.43
C SER A 56 -1.16 5.32 21.87
N ALA A 57 -1.22 4.73 20.67
CA ALA A 57 -0.08 4.14 19.97
C ALA A 57 0.91 5.22 19.48
N MET A 58 0.38 6.41 19.15
CA MET A 58 1.16 7.58 18.77
C MET A 58 2.00 8.10 19.96
N TRP A 59 1.41 8.15 21.15
CA TRP A 59 2.09 8.65 22.36
C TRP A 59 3.20 7.73 22.87
N ARG A 60 2.98 6.40 22.83
CA ARG A 60 3.97 5.41 23.28
C ARG A 60 5.20 5.36 22.35
N SER A 61 5.00 5.74 21.10
CA SER A 61 6.00 5.68 20.04
C SER A 61 6.97 6.87 19.99
N LEU A 62 6.61 8.02 20.58
CA LEU A 62 7.52 9.16 20.72
C LEU A 62 8.73 8.88 21.62
N ARG A 63 8.68 7.83 22.46
CA ARG A 63 9.75 7.51 23.41
C ARG A 63 11.01 6.92 22.77
N ARG A 64 10.92 6.33 21.57
CA ARG A 64 12.10 5.81 20.80
C ARG A 64 11.87 5.93 19.28
N PRO A 65 11.97 7.13 18.69
CA PRO A 65 11.59 7.39 17.30
C PRO A 65 12.62 6.87 16.27
N TRP A 66 13.85 6.57 16.68
CA TRP A 66 14.94 6.30 15.72
C TRP A 66 14.68 5.11 14.80
N ALA A 67 14.28 3.95 15.35
CA ALA A 67 14.04 2.75 14.54
C ALA A 67 12.87 2.93 13.55
N PRO A 68 11.70 3.46 13.95
CA PRO A 68 10.63 3.82 13.02
C PRO A 68 11.04 4.83 11.96
N MET A 69 11.81 5.87 12.30
CA MET A 69 12.26 6.87 11.32
C MET A 69 13.15 6.25 10.23
N LEU A 70 14.03 5.32 10.60
CA LEU A 70 14.86 4.59 9.65
C LEU A 70 13.99 3.75 8.69
N ALA A 71 12.97 3.07 9.21
CA ALA A 71 12.03 2.32 8.39
C ALA A 71 11.14 3.22 7.49
N VAL A 72 10.78 4.42 7.94
CA VAL A 72 10.11 5.43 7.08
C VAL A 72 11.05 5.91 5.98
N ALA A 73 12.32 6.18 6.29
CA ALA A 73 13.32 6.59 5.31
C ALA A 73 13.58 5.50 4.26
N VAL A 74 13.53 4.21 4.65
CA VAL A 74 13.61 3.10 3.69
C VAL A 74 12.35 3.02 2.82
N ASN A 75 11.15 3.16 3.41
CA ASN A 75 9.89 3.14 2.64
C ASN A 75 9.79 4.28 1.62
N TYR A 76 10.22 5.48 2.00
CA TYR A 76 10.07 6.66 1.14
C TYR A 76 11.33 7.10 0.42
N GLY A 77 12.49 6.54 0.73
CA GLY A 77 13.74 6.84 0.02
C GLY A 77 14.16 5.68 -0.85
N LEU A 78 14.45 4.54 -0.19
CA LEU A 78 15.07 3.41 -0.86
C LEU A 78 14.13 2.72 -1.84
N LEU A 79 12.86 2.51 -1.47
CA LEU A 79 11.87 1.84 -2.31
C LEU A 79 11.61 2.60 -3.63
N PRO A 80 11.27 3.91 -3.62
CA PRO A 80 11.11 4.69 -4.84
C PRO A 80 12.38 4.71 -5.71
N ALA A 81 13.57 4.84 -5.09
CA ALA A 81 14.84 4.82 -5.81
C ALA A 81 15.12 3.48 -6.50
N LEU A 82 14.83 2.36 -5.83
CA LEU A 82 14.94 1.03 -6.44
C LEU A 82 13.94 0.86 -7.59
N THR A 83 12.72 1.35 -7.45
CA THR A 83 11.75 1.27 -8.54
C THR A 83 12.13 2.11 -9.75
N TRP A 84 12.82 3.24 -9.56
CA TRP A 84 13.40 3.99 -10.66
C TRP A 84 14.44 3.16 -11.44
N LEU A 85 15.33 2.44 -10.74
CA LEU A 85 16.30 1.56 -11.39
C LEU A 85 15.62 0.41 -12.13
N VAL A 86 14.60 -0.22 -11.54
CA VAL A 86 13.86 -1.32 -12.19
C VAL A 86 13.09 -0.82 -13.40
N ALA A 87 12.50 0.38 -13.33
CA ALA A 87 11.73 0.96 -14.43
C ALA A 87 12.55 1.15 -15.71
N LEU A 88 13.88 1.25 -15.64
CA LEU A 88 14.76 1.31 -16.81
C LEU A 88 14.71 0.03 -17.67
N PHE A 89 14.25 -1.08 -17.12
CA PHE A 89 14.21 -2.39 -17.78
C PHE A 89 12.80 -2.84 -18.18
N VAL A 90 11.77 -2.00 -17.99
CA VAL A 90 10.37 -2.36 -18.19
C VAL A 90 9.69 -1.31 -19.08
N SER A 91 8.59 -1.68 -19.74
CA SER A 91 7.80 -0.74 -20.56
C SER A 91 7.19 0.39 -19.72
N ASP A 92 7.01 1.56 -20.35
CA ASP A 92 6.52 2.78 -19.70
C ASP A 92 5.19 2.61 -18.94
N GLY A 93 4.28 1.80 -19.50
CA GLY A 93 3.00 1.51 -18.86
C GLY A 93 3.13 0.76 -17.53
N VAL A 94 4.09 -0.16 -17.43
CA VAL A 94 4.35 -0.92 -16.19
C VAL A 94 5.20 -0.08 -15.23
N ALA A 95 6.13 0.72 -15.74
CA ALA A 95 6.92 1.66 -14.94
C ALA A 95 6.04 2.64 -14.16
N ALA A 96 5.01 3.22 -14.79
CA ALA A 96 4.06 4.10 -14.11
C ALA A 96 3.33 3.40 -12.95
N GLY A 97 2.86 2.17 -13.16
CA GLY A 97 2.24 1.36 -12.12
C GLY A 97 3.21 1.05 -10.96
N LEU A 98 4.49 0.81 -11.29
CA LEU A 98 5.54 0.52 -10.31
C LEU A 98 5.85 1.76 -9.44
N TYR A 99 5.90 2.95 -10.04
CA TYR A 99 6.08 4.21 -9.30
C TYR A 99 4.93 4.50 -8.35
N ILE A 100 3.68 4.29 -8.80
CA ILE A 100 2.49 4.44 -7.94
C ILE A 100 2.56 3.44 -6.78
N ALA A 101 2.89 2.18 -7.07
CA ALA A 101 3.02 1.15 -6.04
C ALA A 101 4.11 1.49 -5.01
N ALA A 102 5.28 1.98 -5.44
CA ALA A 102 6.37 2.35 -4.55
C ALA A 102 6.08 3.57 -3.69
N ALA A 103 5.30 4.51 -4.22
CA ALA A 103 4.92 5.73 -3.50
C ALA A 103 3.79 5.49 -2.49
N THR A 104 3.05 4.39 -2.60
CA THR A 104 1.94 4.10 -1.67
C THR A 104 2.40 3.88 -0.23
N PRO A 105 1.62 4.35 0.76
CA PRO A 105 1.98 4.19 2.17
C PRO A 105 1.95 2.72 2.62
N CYS A 106 2.62 2.44 3.73
CA CYS A 106 2.72 1.09 4.27
C CYS A 106 1.38 0.58 4.84
N THR A 107 1.09 -0.72 4.72
CA THR A 107 -0.16 -1.33 5.21
C THR A 107 -0.05 -1.85 6.65
N LEU A 108 -0.95 -1.42 7.55
CA LEU A 108 -0.95 -1.78 8.99
C LEU A 108 -0.96 -3.29 9.25
N ALA A 109 -1.91 -4.00 8.62
CA ALA A 109 -2.17 -5.40 8.91
C ALA A 109 -0.98 -6.28 8.49
N SER A 110 -0.43 -6.06 7.29
CA SER A 110 0.72 -6.82 6.80
C SER A 110 1.96 -6.50 7.62
N ALA A 111 2.28 -5.21 7.78
CA ALA A 111 3.50 -4.78 8.47
C ALA A 111 3.56 -5.30 9.93
N SER A 112 2.46 -5.17 10.69
CA SER A 112 2.43 -5.63 12.08
C SER A 112 2.47 -7.15 12.22
N VAL A 113 1.73 -7.91 11.39
CA VAL A 113 1.70 -9.38 11.48
C VAL A 113 3.05 -9.99 11.12
N TRP A 114 3.70 -9.50 10.06
CA TRP A 114 5.01 -10.01 9.65
C TRP A 114 6.12 -9.60 10.62
N THR A 115 6.08 -8.36 11.14
CA THR A 115 7.03 -7.90 12.16
C THR A 115 6.95 -8.77 13.42
N ARG A 116 5.75 -9.05 13.92
CA ARG A 116 5.55 -9.96 15.06
C ARG A 116 6.09 -11.36 14.80
N ARG A 117 5.81 -11.91 13.62
CA ARG A 117 6.27 -13.26 13.22
C ARG A 117 7.80 -13.34 13.08
N ALA A 118 8.45 -12.24 12.73
CA ALA A 118 9.91 -12.16 12.67
C ALA A 118 10.57 -11.90 14.04
N GLY A 119 9.80 -11.82 15.13
CA GLY A 119 10.30 -11.47 16.46
C GLY A 119 10.63 -9.97 16.61
N GLY A 120 10.11 -9.13 15.73
CA GLY A 120 10.32 -7.69 15.72
C GLY A 120 9.36 -6.93 16.65
N ASN A 121 9.48 -5.61 16.64
CA ASN A 121 8.69 -4.72 17.48
C ASN A 121 7.41 -4.23 16.78
N ASP A 122 6.26 -4.74 17.22
CA ASP A 122 4.94 -4.36 16.70
C ASP A 122 4.63 -2.87 16.84
N ALA A 123 5.05 -2.25 17.94
CA ALA A 123 4.83 -0.82 18.14
C ALA A 123 5.60 0.01 17.10
N ALA A 124 6.79 -0.42 16.70
CA ALA A 124 7.54 0.23 15.64
C ALA A 124 6.84 0.09 14.27
N ALA A 125 6.32 -1.10 13.94
CA ALA A 125 5.58 -1.33 12.70
C ALA A 125 4.29 -0.49 12.62
N ILE A 126 3.56 -0.38 13.73
CA ILE A 126 2.39 0.50 13.84
C ILE A 126 2.80 1.95 13.63
N LEU A 127 3.89 2.42 14.26
CA LEU A 127 4.34 3.80 14.10
C LEU A 127 4.74 4.13 12.66
N VAL A 128 5.51 3.27 12.00
CA VAL A 128 5.89 3.43 10.59
C VAL A 128 4.64 3.54 9.72
N THR A 129 3.65 2.69 9.97
CA THR A 129 2.38 2.72 9.24
C THR A 129 1.65 4.04 9.43
N ILE A 130 1.51 4.52 10.67
CA ILE A 130 0.83 5.80 10.95
C ILE A 130 1.58 6.95 10.28
N LEU A 131 2.90 7.03 10.46
CA LEU A 131 3.73 8.08 9.88
C LEU A 131 3.64 8.10 8.37
N THR A 132 3.73 6.93 7.72
CA THR A 132 3.61 6.83 6.27
C THR A 132 2.19 7.22 5.81
N ASN A 133 1.12 6.65 6.39
CA ASN A 133 -0.24 6.99 5.99
C ASN A 133 -0.56 8.48 6.15
N VAL A 134 -0.18 9.10 7.28
CA VAL A 134 -0.40 10.52 7.52
C VAL A 134 0.41 11.38 6.56
N SER A 135 1.67 11.03 6.26
CA SER A 135 2.50 11.83 5.34
C SER A 135 2.24 11.55 3.85
N CYS A 136 1.47 10.51 3.50
CA CYS A 136 1.32 10.07 2.11
C CYS A 136 0.69 11.14 1.21
N PHE A 137 -0.18 12.02 1.74
CA PHE A 137 -0.80 13.09 0.95
C PHE A 137 0.23 14.11 0.43
N VAL A 138 1.43 14.19 1.04
CA VAL A 138 2.54 15.02 0.57
C VAL A 138 3.57 14.17 -0.16
N VAL A 139 3.98 13.05 0.44
CA VAL A 139 5.12 12.26 -0.04
C VAL A 139 4.81 11.56 -1.36
N THR A 140 3.61 10.97 -1.50
CA THR A 140 3.20 10.26 -2.72
C THR A 140 3.18 11.17 -3.94
N PRO A 141 2.50 12.35 -3.95
CA PRO A 141 2.51 13.21 -5.12
C PRO A 141 3.90 13.80 -5.41
N LEU A 142 4.71 14.11 -4.40
CA LEU A 142 6.09 14.57 -4.62
C LEU A 142 6.95 13.53 -5.35
N TRP A 143 6.87 12.26 -4.95
CA TRP A 143 7.60 11.19 -5.62
C TRP A 143 7.10 10.93 -7.04
N LEU A 144 5.78 10.95 -7.25
CA LEU A 144 5.23 10.82 -8.60
C LEU A 144 5.70 11.96 -9.50
N LEU A 145 5.67 13.20 -9.02
CA LEU A 145 6.22 14.35 -9.75
C LEU A 145 7.71 14.18 -10.07
N ALA A 146 8.51 13.74 -9.09
CA ALA A 146 9.95 13.55 -9.27
C ALA A 146 10.29 12.42 -10.26
N LEU A 147 9.55 11.31 -10.25
CA LEU A 147 9.82 10.13 -11.06
C LEU A 147 9.23 10.20 -12.47
N THR A 148 8.06 10.83 -12.63
CA THR A 148 7.39 10.93 -13.94
C THR A 148 7.64 12.27 -14.63
N GLY A 149 8.15 13.28 -13.93
CA GLY A 149 8.43 14.61 -14.49
C GLY A 149 7.19 15.39 -14.92
N LYS A 150 5.99 14.83 -14.75
CA LYS A 150 4.70 15.44 -15.06
C LYS A 150 3.85 15.43 -13.79
N GLN A 151 3.07 16.49 -13.59
CA GLN A 151 1.88 16.37 -12.75
C GLN A 151 1.08 15.22 -13.36
N VAL A 152 0.88 14.13 -12.61
CA VAL A 152 -0.10 13.11 -12.98
C VAL A 152 -1.45 13.82 -12.93
N SER A 153 -1.78 14.56 -13.98
CA SER A 153 -3.11 15.09 -14.20
C SER A 153 -4.01 13.87 -14.18
N SER A 154 -4.87 13.83 -13.18
CA SER A 154 -5.97 12.87 -12.98
C SER A 154 -6.93 12.79 -14.18
N GLU A 155 -6.65 13.54 -15.25
CA GLU A 155 -7.42 13.71 -16.48
C GLU A 155 -7.25 12.57 -17.50
N THR A 156 -6.27 11.67 -17.35
CA THR A 156 -6.17 10.48 -18.24
C THR A 156 -7.10 9.33 -17.81
N LEU A 157 -7.96 9.54 -16.80
CA LEU A 157 -9.05 8.62 -16.43
C LEU A 157 -10.41 9.02 -17.03
N ASP A 158 -10.43 9.86 -18.07
CA ASP A 158 -11.60 10.00 -18.93
C ASP A 158 -11.51 8.95 -20.05
N VAL A 159 -11.95 7.74 -19.70
CA VAL A 159 -12.16 6.65 -20.65
C VAL A 159 -13.33 7.06 -21.54
N ARG A 160 -13.01 7.60 -22.72
CA ARG A 160 -13.92 7.55 -23.87
C ARG A 160 -14.07 6.10 -24.35
#